data_AF-A0A9E3X4X3-F1
#
_entry.id   AF-A0A9E3X4X3-F1
#
_cell.length_a   1.000
_cell.length_b   1.000
_cell.length_c   1.000
_cell.angle_alpha   90.00
_cell.angle_beta   90.00
_cell.angle_gamma   90.00
#
_symmetry.space_group_name_H-M   'P 1'
#
loop_
_entity.id
_entity.type
_entity.pdbx_description
1 polymer ?
#
loop_
_entity_poly.entity_id
_entity_poly.type
_entity_poly.pdbx_seq_one_letter_code
_entity_poly.pdbx_strand_id
1 'polypeptide(L)' 'MIVEAGRLLDVDVLDHLVIGRNRFVSMKERGLGFK' A
#
# COMPACT_ATOMS: atom_id res chain seq x y z
N MET A 1 0.21 10.62 -2.66
CA MET A 1 0.47 9.15 -2.62
C MET A 1 -0.72 8.39 -3.19
N ILE A 2 -0.55 7.11 -3.59
CA ILE A 2 -1.67 6.30 -4.12
C ILE A 2 -2.80 6.12 -3.09
N VAL A 3 -2.45 6.09 -1.80
CA VAL A 3 -3.41 6.03 -0.68
C VAL A 3 -4.31 7.27 -0.64
N GLU A 4 -3.74 8.46 -0.83
CA GLU A 4 -4.53 9.71 -0.90
C GLU A 4 -5.43 9.75 -2.14
N ALA A 5 -4.94 9.25 -3.28
CA ALA A 5 -5.76 9.13 -4.48
C ALA A 5 -6.94 8.17 -4.26
N GLY A 6 -6.73 7.04 -3.57
CA GLY A 6 -7.81 6.13 -3.18
C GLY A 6 -8.88 6.81 -2.32
N ARG A 7 -8.47 7.60 -1.32
CA ARG A 7 -9.39 8.37 -0.48
C ARG A 7 -10.24 9.36 -1.29
N LEU A 8 -9.67 10.03 -2.29
CA LEU A 8 -10.41 10.97 -3.14
C LEU A 8 -11.44 10.27 -4.03
N LEU A 9 -11.21 9.00 -4.35
CA LEU A 9 -12.06 8.21 -5.24
C LEU A 9 -13.02 7.29 -4.48
N ASP A 10 -13.05 7.36 -3.14
CA ASP A 10 -13.80 6.45 -2.27
C ASP A 10 -13.43 4.97 -2.51
N VAL A 11 -12.13 4.71 -2.70
CA VAL A 11 -11.56 3.37 -2.89
C VAL A 11 -10.43 3.15 -1.90
N ASP A 12 -10.59 2.14 -1.04
CA ASP A 12 -9.58 1.79 -0.06
C ASP A 12 -8.36 1.12 -0.71
N VAL A 13 -7.19 1.74 -0.53
CA VAL A 13 -5.91 1.10 -0.82
C VAL A 13 -5.56 0.19 0.35
N LEU A 14 -5.72 -1.11 0.15
CA LEU A 14 -5.53 -2.10 1.22
C LEU A 14 -4.05 -2.31 1.58
N ASP A 15 -3.16 -2.30 0.58
CA ASP A 15 -1.71 -2.42 0.75
C ASP A 15 -0.94 -2.03 -0.53
N HIS A 16 0.37 -1.81 -0.39
CA HIS A 16 1.32 -1.72 -1.48
C HIS A 16 2.37 -2.81 -1.27
N LEU A 17 2.38 -3.79 -2.17
CA LEU A 17 3.28 -4.95 -2.08
C LEU A 17 4.49 -4.73 -2.97
N VAL A 18 5.69 -4.85 -2.39
CA VAL A 18 6.93 -4.99 -3.16
C VAL A 18 7.23 -6.47 -3.31
N ILE A 19 7.23 -6.98 -4.53
CA ILE A 19 7.39 -8.41 -4.83
C ILE A 19 8.81 -8.71 -5.31
N GLY A 20 9.39 -9.81 -4.81
CA GLY A 20 10.68 -10.36 -5.22
C GLY A 20 10.61 -11.88 -5.40
N ARG A 21 11.77 -12.54 -5.47
CA ARG A 21 11.85 -14.01 -5.67
C ARG A 21 11.13 -14.78 -4.54
N ASN A 22 9.93 -15.28 -4.85
CA ASN A 22 9.03 -16.03 -3.96
C ASN A 22 8.81 -15.36 -2.59
N ARG A 23 8.76 -14.02 -2.57
CA ARG A 23 8.56 -13.24 -1.35
C ARG A 23 7.91 -11.90 -1.68
N PHE A 24 7.25 -11.31 -0.70
CA PHE A 24 6.77 -9.93 -0.78
C PHE A 24 7.02 -9.19 0.53
N VAL A 25 6.97 -7.86 0.45
CA VAL A 25 6.96 -6.98 1.61
C VAL A 25 5.70 -6.13 1.55
N SER A 26 4.89 -6.20 2.60
CA SER A 26 3.80 -5.26 2.86
C SER A 26 4.37 -3.92 3.33
N MET A 27 4.06 -2.85 2.61
CA MET A 27 4.42 -1.51 3.09
C MET A 27 3.51 -1.07 4.24
N LYS A 28 2.24 -1.53 4.25
CA LYS A 28 1.32 -1.27 5.36
C LYS A 28 1.80 -1.85 6.68
N GLU A 29 2.19 -3.13 6.70
CA GLU A 29 2.72 -3.79 7.92
C GLU A 29 4.01 -3.13 8.43
N ARG A 30 4.79 -2.53 7.53
CA ARG A 30 6.00 -1.78 7.89
C ARG A 30 5.74 -0.33 8.27
N GLY A 31 4.49 0.14 8.22
CA GLY A 31 4.13 1.53 8.54
C GLY A 31 4.63 2.55 7.52
N LEU A 32 4.88 2.14 6.27
CA LEU A 32 5.46 2.98 5.22
C LEU A 32 4.37 3.47 4.26
N GLY A 33 4.07 4.78 4.26
CA GLY A 33 3.20 5.38 3.25
C GLY A 33 1.69 5.14 3.42
N PHE A 34 1.26 4.69 4.61
CA PHE A 34 -0.14 4.41 4.97
C PHE A 34 -0.70 5.38 6.03
N LYS A 35 -0.41 6.68 5.90
CA LYS A 35 -1.00 7.75 6.73
C LYS A 35 -2.07 8.51 6.00
#